data_AF-A0A0F9R864-F1
#
_entry.id   AF-A0A0F9R864-F1
#
_cell.length_a   1.000
_cell.length_b   1.000
_cell.length_c   1.000
_cell.angle_alpha   90.00
_cell.angle_beta   90.00
_cell.angle_gamma   90.00
#
_symmetry.space_group_name_H-M   'P 1'
#
loop_
_entity.id
_entity.type
_entity.pdbx_description
1 polymer ?
#
loop_
_entity_poly.entity_id
_entity_poly.type
_entity_poly.pdbx_seq_one_letter_code
_entity_poly.pdbx_strand_id
1 'polypeptide(L)'
;MRIDDKQVGSPKISYNDTKSNIEALTSIDEGAQAYATDTNEPGWYDGASWVWGASETVITEGPGIDIENGAVGLGGDTILLYDSGGSPIIESPTITGIMVLASSGDIIKIPVGTFSDNITILDGIKVVGTSRYATILTGEITGGDEASIENLSVIRTANDSDDLKGIVVTDAVVFYIHNCDIEVTQAGSGDARALSSEANSAIIEAWNSYLYGSSVAGSGYAGWRDTDLVTSIYIIGGRAVGSSAPFNE
;
A
#
# COMPACT_ATOMS: atom_id res chain seq x y z
N MET A 1 36.80 13.33 -29.44
CA MET A 1 35.91 14.12 -30.33
C MET A 1 36.73 14.53 -31.54
N ARG A 2 36.22 14.40 -32.77
CA ARG A 2 36.89 14.94 -33.97
C ARG A 2 36.09 16.16 -34.43
N ILE A 3 36.76 17.31 -34.54
CA ILE A 3 36.23 18.49 -35.22
C ILE A 3 37.15 18.69 -36.41
N ASP A 4 36.59 18.72 -37.62
CA ASP A 4 37.33 18.88 -38.89
C ASP A 4 38.52 17.90 -39.04
N ASP A 5 38.30 16.62 -38.77
CA ASP A 5 39.32 15.54 -38.82
C ASP A 5 40.54 15.73 -37.90
N LYS A 6 40.56 16.77 -37.05
CA LYS A 6 41.55 16.93 -35.99
C LYS A 6 41.03 16.30 -34.71
N GLN A 7 41.85 15.42 -34.13
CA GLN A 7 41.60 14.90 -32.79
C GLN A 7 41.80 16.05 -31.79
N VAL A 8 40.68 16.61 -31.32
CA VAL A 8 40.67 17.61 -30.25
C VAL A 8 40.53 16.86 -28.93
N GLY A 9 41.58 16.92 -28.12
CA GLY A 9 41.77 16.19 -26.87
C GLY A 9 42.76 15.03 -27.00
N SER A 10 43.76 14.98 -26.13
CA SER A 10 44.61 13.80 -25.96
C SER A 10 43.72 12.63 -25.55
N PRO A 11 43.84 11.44 -26.18
CA PRO A 11 43.15 10.27 -25.68
C PRO A 11 43.62 10.06 -24.24
N LYS A 12 42.70 10.12 -23.27
CA LYS A 12 43.04 9.88 -21.86
C LYS A 12 43.69 8.50 -21.79
N ILE A 13 44.95 8.46 -21.35
CA ILE A 13 45.66 7.20 -21.15
C ILE A 13 44.91 6.48 -20.05
N SER A 14 44.32 5.33 -20.38
CA SER A 14 43.75 4.42 -19.40
C SER A 14 44.86 3.52 -18.89
N TYR A 15 45.21 3.63 -17.61
CA TYR A 15 46.18 2.75 -16.98
C TYR A 15 45.55 1.37 -16.77
N ASN A 16 46.25 0.29 -17.08
CA ASN A 16 45.72 -1.07 -16.97
C ASN A 16 46.82 -2.02 -16.49
N ASP A 17 46.79 -2.38 -15.20
CA ASP A 17 47.80 -3.16 -14.48
C ASP A 17 47.18 -3.67 -13.17
N THR A 18 47.96 -4.21 -12.23
CA THR A 18 47.52 -4.50 -10.85
C THR A 18 47.26 -3.21 -10.08
N LYS A 19 46.34 -3.25 -9.12
CA LYS A 19 45.96 -2.12 -8.26
C LYS A 19 47.18 -1.47 -7.62
N SER A 20 48.05 -2.29 -7.03
CA SER A 20 49.28 -1.82 -6.37
C SER A 20 50.26 -1.15 -7.34
N ASN A 21 50.38 -1.64 -8.59
CA ASN A 21 51.26 -1.01 -9.58
C ASN A 21 50.72 0.35 -10.02
N ILE A 22 49.40 0.47 -10.16
CA ILE A 22 48.75 1.73 -10.54
C ILE A 22 48.85 2.75 -9.40
N GLU A 23 48.64 2.33 -8.16
CA GLU A 23 48.80 3.16 -6.96
C GLU A 23 50.24 3.65 -6.75
N ALA A 24 51.24 2.92 -7.23
CA ALA A 24 52.64 3.32 -7.18
C ALA A 24 53.03 4.38 -8.23
N LEU A 25 52.14 4.70 -9.18
CA LEU A 25 52.43 5.71 -10.20
C LEU A 25 52.46 7.12 -9.59
N THR A 26 53.43 7.92 -10.01
CA THR A 26 53.58 9.33 -9.62
C THR A 26 53.28 10.26 -10.79
N SER A 27 52.96 11.53 -10.51
CA SER A 27 52.72 12.56 -11.53
C SER A 27 51.53 12.25 -12.45
N ILE A 28 50.44 11.75 -11.85
CA ILE A 28 49.18 11.46 -12.53
C ILE A 28 48.31 12.72 -12.55
N ASP A 29 47.76 13.04 -13.72
CA ASP A 29 46.81 14.16 -13.87
C ASP A 29 45.48 13.82 -13.18
N GLU A 30 44.87 14.81 -12.53
CA GLU A 30 43.52 14.69 -11.98
C GLU A 30 42.51 14.28 -13.06
N GLY A 31 41.66 13.31 -12.74
CA GLY A 31 40.70 12.73 -13.68
C GLY A 31 41.30 11.70 -14.65
N ALA A 32 42.53 11.25 -14.43
CA ALA A 32 43.06 10.03 -15.04
C ALA A 32 42.18 8.82 -14.68
N GLN A 33 42.05 7.88 -15.60
CA GLN A 33 41.25 6.66 -15.44
C GLN A 33 42.16 5.44 -15.46
N ALA A 34 41.82 4.43 -14.66
CA ALA A 34 42.56 3.19 -14.58
C ALA A 34 41.63 1.97 -14.42
N TYR A 35 42.18 0.80 -14.69
CA TYR A 35 41.53 -0.49 -14.45
C TYR A 35 42.52 -1.44 -13.76
N ALA A 36 42.18 -1.86 -12.54
CA ALA A 36 42.97 -2.82 -11.77
C ALA A 36 42.59 -4.24 -12.16
N THR A 37 43.51 -4.96 -12.82
CA THR A 37 43.29 -6.31 -13.37
C THR A 37 43.19 -7.41 -12.33
N ASP A 38 43.82 -7.22 -11.17
CA ASP A 38 43.85 -8.15 -10.04
C ASP A 38 42.59 -8.06 -9.17
N THR A 39 41.99 -6.87 -9.04
CA THR A 39 40.73 -6.68 -8.30
C THR A 39 39.51 -6.54 -9.20
N ASN A 40 39.69 -6.42 -10.52
CA ASN A 40 38.63 -6.22 -11.51
C ASN A 40 37.83 -4.91 -11.26
N GLU A 41 38.51 -3.87 -10.76
CA GLU A 41 37.92 -2.60 -10.35
C GLU A 41 38.32 -1.46 -11.31
N PRO A 42 37.38 -0.62 -11.78
CA PRO A 42 37.73 0.66 -12.37
C PRO A 42 38.19 1.63 -11.28
N GLY A 43 39.06 2.58 -11.64
CA GLY A 43 39.49 3.65 -10.74
C GLY A 43 39.67 4.97 -11.45
N TRP A 44 39.62 6.07 -10.70
CA TRP A 44 40.00 7.40 -11.18
C TRP A 44 40.90 8.10 -10.16
N TYR A 45 41.80 8.94 -10.65
CA TYR A 45 42.67 9.74 -9.80
C TYR A 45 41.99 11.06 -9.45
N ASP A 46 41.80 11.36 -8.16
CA ASP A 46 41.09 12.57 -7.68
C ASP A 46 42.00 13.78 -7.47
N GLY A 47 43.27 13.69 -7.88
CA GLY A 47 44.30 14.70 -7.66
C GLY A 47 45.20 14.40 -6.46
N ALA A 48 44.78 13.53 -5.55
CA ALA A 48 45.56 13.10 -4.38
C ALA A 48 45.84 11.59 -4.33
N SER A 49 44.87 10.77 -4.74
CA SER A 49 44.97 9.32 -4.70
C SER A 49 44.07 8.66 -5.76
N TRP A 50 44.29 7.36 -5.99
CA TRP A 50 43.36 6.57 -6.78
C TRP A 50 42.14 6.22 -5.94
N VAL A 51 40.97 6.62 -6.44
CA VAL A 51 39.68 6.17 -5.93
C VAL A 51 39.27 4.96 -6.75
N TRP A 52 39.35 3.79 -6.11
CA TRP A 52 39.03 2.51 -6.72
C TRP A 52 37.61 2.11 -6.43
N GLY A 53 37.01 1.46 -7.43
CA GLY A 53 35.69 0.87 -7.32
C GLY A 53 34.77 1.83 -6.63
N ALA A 54 34.51 3.00 -7.25
CA ALA A 54 33.38 3.87 -6.89
C ALA A 54 32.34 2.90 -6.40
N SER A 55 32.08 2.89 -5.09
CA SER A 55 30.96 2.12 -4.60
C SER A 55 29.86 2.67 -5.47
N GLU A 56 29.33 1.86 -6.39
CA GLU A 56 28.16 2.27 -7.15
C GLU A 56 27.25 2.76 -6.04
N THR A 57 26.91 4.05 -6.08
CA THR A 57 26.02 4.60 -5.06
C THR A 57 24.82 3.71 -5.21
N VAL A 58 24.67 2.77 -4.27
CA VAL A 58 23.60 1.80 -4.32
C VAL A 58 22.42 2.69 -4.09
N ILE A 59 21.73 3.02 -5.18
CA ILE A 59 20.45 3.68 -5.08
C ILE A 59 19.59 2.59 -4.47
N THR A 60 19.43 2.67 -3.16
CA THR A 60 18.53 1.79 -2.43
C THR A 60 17.12 2.26 -2.70
N GLU A 61 16.21 1.31 -2.85
CA GLU A 61 14.78 1.58 -2.92
C GLU A 61 14.37 2.42 -1.70
N GLY A 62 13.65 3.51 -1.99
CA GLY A 62 12.95 4.29 -0.99
C GLY A 62 11.45 4.07 -1.13
N PRO A 63 10.63 4.55 -0.19
CA PRO A 63 9.17 4.42 -0.28
C PRO A 63 8.64 4.93 -1.62
N GLY A 64 7.92 4.09 -2.36
CA GLY A 64 7.36 4.41 -3.66
C GLY A 64 8.35 4.35 -4.84
N ILE A 65 9.52 3.73 -4.66
CA ILE A 65 10.53 3.52 -5.72
C ILE A 65 10.95 2.05 -5.74
N ASP A 66 10.73 1.38 -6.87
CA ASP A 66 11.22 0.01 -7.11
C ASP A 66 12.45 0.06 -8.03
N ILE A 67 13.46 -0.75 -7.73
CA ILE A 67 14.71 -0.88 -8.50
C ILE A 67 14.95 -2.36 -8.78
N GLU A 68 14.35 -2.85 -9.86
CA GLU A 68 14.49 -4.25 -10.29
C GLU A 68 15.25 -4.35 -11.62
N ASN A 69 16.25 -5.23 -11.67
CA ASN A 69 17.03 -5.52 -12.89
C ASN A 69 17.63 -4.27 -13.58
N GLY A 70 18.01 -3.26 -12.80
CA GLY A 70 18.59 -2.00 -13.29
C GLY A 70 17.57 -1.04 -13.91
N ALA A 71 16.26 -1.34 -13.82
CA ALA A 71 15.19 -0.40 -14.12
C ALA A 71 14.73 0.28 -12.83
N VAL A 72 14.44 1.58 -12.91
CA VAL A 72 13.81 2.34 -11.82
C VAL A 72 12.35 2.56 -12.17
N GLY A 73 11.46 2.09 -11.30
CA GLY A 73 10.01 2.19 -11.43
C GLY A 73 9.37 2.98 -10.28
N LEU A 74 8.08 3.26 -10.42
CA LEU A 74 7.26 3.64 -9.27
C LEU A 74 6.97 2.38 -8.46
N GLY A 75 7.13 2.49 -7.14
CA GLY A 75 6.63 1.49 -6.20
C GLY A 75 5.13 1.29 -6.33
N GLY A 76 4.63 0.18 -5.80
CA GLY A 76 3.20 -0.16 -5.85
C GLY A 76 2.89 -1.62 -6.04
N ASP A 77 3.87 -2.50 -5.89
CA ASP A 77 3.67 -3.94 -5.70
C ASP A 77 3.36 -4.30 -4.23
N THR A 78 3.69 -3.40 -3.30
CA THR A 78 3.43 -3.51 -1.85
C THR A 78 2.51 -2.38 -1.35
N ILE A 79 2.08 -2.46 -0.09
CA ILE A 79 1.19 -1.46 0.52
C ILE A 79 2.01 -0.22 0.87
N LEU A 80 1.55 0.95 0.42
CA LEU A 80 2.28 2.20 0.57
C LEU A 80 1.50 3.20 1.42
N LEU A 81 2.15 3.73 2.45
CA LEU A 81 1.64 4.82 3.29
C LEU A 81 2.07 6.17 2.73
N TYR A 82 1.12 7.09 2.60
CA TYR A 82 1.36 8.49 2.30
C TYR A 82 0.94 9.35 3.47
N ASP A 83 1.70 10.41 3.72
CA ASP A 83 1.30 11.44 4.69
C ASP A 83 0.11 12.26 4.18
N SER A 84 -0.47 13.07 5.07
CA SER A 84 -1.51 14.04 4.72
C SER A 84 -1.16 15.04 3.60
N GLY A 85 0.14 15.24 3.30
CA GLY A 85 0.65 16.06 2.22
C GLY A 85 0.77 15.31 0.88
N GLY A 86 0.55 14.00 0.87
CA GLY A 86 0.68 13.12 -0.29
C GLY A 86 2.10 12.62 -0.55
N SER A 87 3.03 12.74 0.41
CA SER A 87 4.40 12.23 0.28
C SER A 87 4.45 10.77 0.75
N PRO A 88 5.14 9.86 0.03
CA PRO A 88 5.30 8.47 0.48
C PRO A 88 6.17 8.42 1.74
N ILE A 89 5.73 7.66 2.75
CA ILE A 89 6.41 7.50 4.03
C ILE A 89 7.15 6.15 4.10
N ILE A 90 6.45 5.05 3.81
CA ILE A 90 6.97 3.69 3.97
C ILE A 90 6.12 2.68 3.18
N GLU A 91 6.76 1.58 2.79
CA GLU A 91 6.13 0.40 2.20
C GLU A 91 6.13 -0.79 3.16
N SER A 92 5.12 -1.63 3.07
CA SER A 92 5.02 -2.85 3.87
C SER A 92 4.31 -3.97 3.11
N PRO A 93 4.69 -5.23 3.35
CA PRO A 93 3.92 -6.36 2.85
C PRO A 93 2.60 -6.59 3.62
N THR A 94 2.36 -5.91 4.75
CA THR A 94 1.19 -6.16 5.61
C THR A 94 0.41 -4.88 5.92
N ILE A 95 -0.91 -4.97 5.95
CA ILE A 95 -1.77 -3.81 6.25
C ILE A 95 -1.61 -3.42 7.72
N THR A 96 -1.56 -4.39 8.63
CA THR A 96 -1.40 -4.14 10.07
C THR A 96 -0.10 -3.39 10.38
N GLY A 97 1.00 -3.72 9.69
CA GLY A 97 2.28 -3.03 9.86
C GLY A 97 2.21 -1.54 9.49
N ILE A 98 1.50 -1.22 8.41
CA ILE A 98 1.27 0.17 7.98
C ILE A 98 0.33 0.91 8.93
N MET A 99 -0.75 0.25 9.35
CA MET A 99 -1.79 0.88 10.18
C MET A 99 -1.24 1.38 11.52
N VAL A 100 -0.22 0.73 12.10
CA VAL A 100 0.45 1.15 13.34
C VAL A 100 1.21 2.48 13.16
N LEU A 101 1.65 2.79 11.94
CA LEU A 101 2.44 3.98 11.63
C LEU A 101 1.58 5.14 11.11
N ALA A 102 0.40 4.84 10.59
CA ALA A 102 -0.51 5.81 10.01
C ALA A 102 -1.14 6.71 11.09
N SER A 103 -1.36 7.97 10.72
CA SER A 103 -1.98 9.01 11.54
C SER A 103 -3.16 9.65 10.80
N SER A 104 -4.00 10.38 11.52
CA SER A 104 -5.13 11.11 10.92
C SER A 104 -4.67 11.99 9.75
N GLY A 105 -5.38 11.87 8.63
CA GLY A 105 -5.08 12.56 7.37
C GLY A 105 -4.22 11.74 6.39
N ASP A 106 -3.60 10.65 6.84
CA ASP A 106 -2.78 9.78 5.99
C ASP A 106 -3.62 8.93 5.03
N ILE A 107 -2.96 8.46 3.96
CA ILE A 107 -3.56 7.62 2.93
C ILE A 107 -2.75 6.33 2.80
N ILE A 108 -3.41 5.19 2.99
CA ILE A 108 -2.87 3.86 2.76
C ILE A 108 -3.32 3.39 1.39
N LYS A 109 -2.40 3.24 0.44
CA LYS A 109 -2.69 2.63 -0.87
C LYS A 109 -2.38 1.15 -0.86
N ILE A 110 -3.37 0.36 -1.24
CA ILE A 110 -3.27 -1.09 -1.30
C ILE A 110 -3.22 -1.54 -2.77
N PRO A 111 -2.21 -2.32 -3.16
CA PRO A 111 -2.11 -2.83 -4.51
C PRO A 111 -3.19 -3.87 -4.80
N VAL A 112 -3.20 -4.41 -6.01
CA VAL A 112 -4.04 -5.57 -6.34
C VAL A 112 -3.57 -6.78 -5.53
N GLY A 113 -4.50 -7.55 -4.98
CA GLY A 113 -4.17 -8.67 -4.10
C GLY A 113 -5.30 -9.03 -3.14
N THR A 114 -5.04 -10.07 -2.33
CA THR A 114 -5.94 -10.50 -1.25
C THR A 114 -5.21 -10.43 0.08
N PHE A 115 -5.82 -9.75 1.04
CA PHE A 115 -5.26 -9.48 2.37
C PHE A 115 -6.23 -9.95 3.44
N SER A 116 -5.76 -10.80 4.36
CA SER A 116 -6.62 -11.51 5.31
C SER A 116 -6.65 -10.96 6.72
N ASP A 117 -5.89 -9.90 6.99
CA ASP A 117 -5.80 -9.32 8.32
C ASP A 117 -7.13 -8.64 8.68
N ASN A 118 -7.56 -8.82 9.93
CA ASN A 118 -8.53 -7.91 10.52
C ASN A 118 -7.84 -6.57 10.74
N ILE A 119 -8.52 -5.47 10.43
CA ILE A 119 -7.94 -4.13 10.55
C ILE A 119 -8.86 -3.19 11.30
N THR A 120 -8.27 -2.33 12.12
CA THR A 120 -8.94 -1.18 12.73
C THR A 120 -8.38 0.06 12.06
N ILE A 121 -9.22 0.77 11.31
CA ILE A 121 -8.86 2.02 10.65
C ILE A 121 -9.05 3.14 11.68
N LEU A 122 -7.95 3.78 12.05
CA LEU A 122 -7.99 4.88 13.02
C LEU A 122 -8.59 6.15 12.39
N ASP A 123 -8.95 7.09 13.27
CA ASP A 123 -9.61 8.32 12.87
C ASP A 123 -8.85 9.08 11.77
N GLY A 124 -9.60 9.57 10.78
CA GLY A 124 -9.11 10.39 9.67
C GLY A 124 -8.22 9.66 8.65
N ILE A 125 -8.02 8.34 8.76
CA ILE A 125 -7.22 7.56 7.80
C ILE A 125 -8.08 7.13 6.61
N LYS A 126 -7.49 7.22 5.41
CA LYS A 126 -8.08 6.69 4.17
C LYS A 126 -7.37 5.41 3.73
N VAL A 127 -8.13 4.35 3.50
CA VAL A 127 -7.61 3.10 2.92
C VAL A 127 -8.14 2.96 1.49
N VAL A 128 -7.25 3.04 0.52
CA VAL A 128 -7.59 3.12 -0.90
C VAL A 128 -7.03 1.93 -1.66
N GLY A 129 -7.91 1.11 -2.22
CA GLY A 129 -7.53 0.04 -3.14
C GLY A 129 -7.30 0.53 -4.56
N THR A 130 -6.61 -0.30 -5.34
CA THR A 130 -6.38 -0.06 -6.77
C THR A 130 -7.65 -0.31 -7.58
N SER A 131 -8.47 -1.29 -7.16
CA SER A 131 -9.73 -1.63 -7.84
C SER A 131 -10.64 -2.40 -6.90
N ARG A 132 -11.93 -2.04 -6.88
CA ARG A 132 -12.94 -2.83 -6.17
C ARG A 132 -12.99 -4.30 -6.59
N TYR A 133 -12.55 -4.65 -7.81
CA TYR A 133 -12.58 -6.04 -8.27
C TYR A 133 -11.27 -6.81 -8.05
N ALA A 134 -10.19 -6.14 -7.62
CA ALA A 134 -8.85 -6.76 -7.55
C ALA A 134 -8.10 -6.50 -6.25
N THR A 135 -8.48 -5.50 -5.45
CA THR A 135 -7.98 -5.30 -4.10
C THR A 135 -9.02 -5.82 -3.11
N ILE A 136 -8.74 -6.96 -2.47
CA ILE A 136 -9.71 -7.71 -1.66
C ILE A 136 -9.19 -7.81 -0.22
N LEU A 137 -9.99 -7.34 0.73
CA LEU A 137 -9.81 -7.58 2.16
C LEU A 137 -10.74 -8.72 2.60
N THR A 138 -10.24 -9.71 3.32
CA THR A 138 -11.05 -10.84 3.82
C THR A 138 -11.18 -10.88 5.34
N GLY A 139 -10.46 -10.00 6.04
CA GLY A 139 -10.66 -9.75 7.46
C GLY A 139 -11.86 -8.84 7.76
N GLU A 140 -12.20 -8.76 9.03
CA GLU A 140 -13.13 -7.77 9.58
C GLU A 140 -12.49 -6.38 9.60
N ILE A 141 -13.27 -5.36 9.25
CA ILE A 141 -12.84 -3.96 9.27
C ILE A 141 -13.56 -3.23 10.39
N THR A 142 -12.84 -2.60 11.31
CA THR A 142 -13.39 -1.65 12.28
C THR A 142 -13.12 -0.21 11.81
N GLY A 143 -14.16 0.60 11.67
CA GLY A 143 -14.05 1.99 11.20
C GLY A 143 -14.00 3.02 12.34
N GLY A 144 -12.99 3.90 12.32
CA GLY A 144 -12.87 5.09 13.17
C GLY A 144 -13.55 6.34 12.61
N ASP A 145 -13.42 7.47 13.32
CA ASP A 145 -14.06 8.74 12.96
C ASP A 145 -13.42 9.44 11.77
N GLU A 146 -14.25 9.95 10.87
CA GLU A 146 -13.87 10.52 9.58
C GLU A 146 -12.98 9.61 8.71
N ALA A 147 -12.86 8.32 9.04
CA ALA A 147 -12.08 7.35 8.28
C ALA A 147 -12.85 6.87 7.03
N SER A 148 -12.11 6.41 6.02
CA SER A 148 -12.71 5.89 4.78
C SER A 148 -12.06 4.63 4.25
N ILE A 149 -12.87 3.79 3.59
CA ILE A 149 -12.39 2.80 2.62
C ILE A 149 -12.87 3.16 1.22
N GLU A 150 -11.99 3.01 0.23
CA GLU A 150 -12.27 3.45 -1.14
C GLU A 150 -11.75 2.46 -2.18
N ASN A 151 -12.54 2.19 -3.23
CA ASN A 151 -12.12 1.44 -4.41
C ASN A 151 -11.49 0.06 -4.13
N LEU A 152 -12.07 -0.68 -3.18
CA LEU A 152 -11.67 -2.04 -2.81
C LEU A 152 -12.89 -2.91 -2.51
N SER A 153 -12.68 -4.21 -2.33
CA SER A 153 -13.69 -5.12 -1.81
C SER A 153 -13.39 -5.60 -0.40
N VAL A 154 -14.42 -5.82 0.39
CA VAL A 154 -14.37 -6.62 1.62
C VAL A 154 -15.20 -7.88 1.38
N ILE A 155 -14.56 -9.04 1.33
CA ILE A 155 -15.23 -10.32 1.04
C ILE A 155 -14.94 -11.28 2.19
N ARG A 156 -15.95 -11.52 3.03
CA ARG A 156 -15.87 -12.48 4.14
C ARG A 156 -16.75 -13.69 3.85
N THR A 157 -16.22 -14.88 4.09
CA THR A 157 -17.00 -16.13 4.05
C THR A 157 -16.62 -16.99 5.23
N ALA A 158 -17.60 -17.47 5.97
CA ALA A 158 -17.39 -18.39 7.09
C ALA A 158 -18.52 -19.43 7.18
N ASN A 159 -18.30 -20.42 8.03
CA ASN A 159 -19.30 -21.41 8.43
C ASN A 159 -19.24 -21.52 9.96
N ASP A 160 -19.89 -20.59 10.64
CA ASP A 160 -19.82 -20.42 12.09
C ASP A 160 -21.22 -20.20 12.69
N SER A 161 -21.35 -20.50 13.99
CA SER A 161 -22.49 -20.09 14.78
C SER A 161 -22.44 -18.61 15.16
N ASP A 162 -21.25 -18.00 15.18
CA ASP A 162 -21.08 -16.59 15.47
C ASP A 162 -21.41 -15.71 14.25
N ASP A 163 -21.84 -14.48 14.53
CA ASP A 163 -22.14 -13.48 13.51
C ASP A 163 -20.87 -13.10 12.72
N LEU A 164 -20.97 -13.10 11.40
CA LEU A 164 -19.91 -12.69 10.50
C LEU A 164 -20.17 -11.25 10.04
N LYS A 165 -19.19 -10.34 10.22
CA LYS A 165 -19.35 -8.90 9.97
C LYS A 165 -18.34 -8.37 8.94
N GLY A 166 -18.75 -7.76 7.83
CA GLY A 166 -17.79 -7.21 6.87
C GLY A 166 -17.05 -6.01 7.47
N ILE A 167 -17.84 -4.98 7.76
CA ILE A 167 -17.41 -3.75 8.41
C ILE A 167 -18.23 -3.54 9.68
N VAL A 168 -17.57 -3.13 10.76
CA VAL A 168 -18.19 -2.75 12.03
C VAL A 168 -17.77 -1.33 12.43
N VAL A 169 -18.74 -0.55 12.91
CA VAL A 169 -18.51 0.76 13.52
C VAL A 169 -19.00 0.70 14.96
N THR A 170 -18.07 0.78 15.91
CA THR A 170 -18.30 0.56 17.35
C THR A 170 -18.48 1.83 18.16
N ASP A 171 -18.07 2.97 17.61
CA ASP A 171 -18.10 4.27 18.28
C ASP A 171 -19.01 5.28 17.58
N ALA A 172 -19.40 6.33 18.29
CA ALA A 172 -20.28 7.39 17.79
C ALA A 172 -19.53 8.29 16.80
N VAL A 173 -19.38 7.80 15.57
CA VAL A 173 -18.47 8.39 14.57
C VAL A 173 -19.13 8.56 13.21
N VAL A 174 -18.46 9.29 12.32
CA VAL A 174 -18.78 9.34 10.89
C VAL A 174 -17.81 8.45 10.11
N PHE A 175 -18.31 7.43 9.40
CA PHE A 175 -17.49 6.52 8.60
C PHE A 175 -17.93 6.47 7.14
N TYR A 176 -16.97 6.42 6.21
CA TYR A 176 -17.22 6.53 4.78
C TYR A 176 -16.82 5.28 3.98
N ILE A 177 -17.66 4.87 3.04
CA ILE A 177 -17.42 3.73 2.13
C ILE A 177 -17.65 4.18 0.69
N HIS A 178 -16.61 4.32 -0.12
CA HIS A 178 -16.73 4.83 -1.49
C HIS A 178 -16.32 3.82 -2.56
N ASN A 179 -17.26 3.51 -3.47
CA ASN A 179 -17.01 2.64 -4.62
C ASN A 179 -16.43 1.28 -4.20
N CYS A 180 -17.03 0.66 -3.18
CA CYS A 180 -16.60 -0.64 -2.65
C CYS A 180 -17.65 -1.72 -2.84
N ASP A 181 -17.22 -2.98 -2.86
CA ASP A 181 -18.10 -4.15 -2.76
C ASP A 181 -17.87 -4.86 -1.42
N ILE A 182 -18.91 -4.88 -0.58
CA ILE A 182 -18.88 -5.48 0.75
C ILE A 182 -19.77 -6.71 0.73
N GLU A 183 -19.17 -7.87 0.69
CA GLU A 183 -19.85 -9.16 0.56
C GLU A 183 -19.54 -10.04 1.76
N VAL A 184 -20.59 -10.48 2.45
CA VAL A 184 -20.48 -11.34 3.63
C VAL A 184 -21.38 -12.53 3.47
N THR A 185 -20.79 -13.73 3.47
CA THR A 185 -21.50 -15.00 3.32
C THR A 185 -21.28 -15.90 4.54
N GLN A 186 -22.35 -16.24 5.24
CA GLN A 186 -22.33 -17.13 6.41
C GLN A 186 -23.06 -18.43 6.08
N ALA A 187 -22.34 -19.55 6.05
CA ALA A 187 -22.91 -20.86 5.81
C ALA A 187 -23.45 -21.53 7.10
N GLY A 188 -23.00 -21.05 8.27
CA GLY A 188 -23.42 -21.55 9.57
C GLY A 188 -24.70 -20.89 10.08
N SER A 189 -24.94 -21.00 11.40
CA SER A 189 -26.16 -20.49 12.02
C SER A 189 -26.09 -19.02 12.43
N GLY A 190 -24.90 -18.40 12.40
CA GLY A 190 -24.75 -16.98 12.68
C GLY A 190 -25.33 -16.09 11.58
N ASP A 191 -25.49 -14.81 11.89
CA ASP A 191 -25.89 -13.82 10.89
C ASP A 191 -24.72 -13.45 9.95
N ALA A 192 -25.05 -13.02 8.75
CA ALA A 192 -24.13 -12.33 7.84
C ALA A 192 -24.49 -10.84 7.78
N ARG A 193 -23.58 -9.98 8.23
CA ARG A 193 -23.78 -8.52 8.28
C ARG A 193 -22.73 -7.83 7.42
N ALA A 194 -23.09 -7.34 6.24
CA ALA A 194 -22.12 -6.65 5.37
C ALA A 194 -21.58 -5.38 6.05
N LEU A 195 -22.47 -4.56 6.59
CA LEU A 195 -22.16 -3.38 7.39
C LEU A 195 -22.91 -3.44 8.72
N SER A 196 -22.21 -3.30 9.84
CA SER A 196 -22.76 -3.32 11.20
C SER A 196 -22.45 -2.02 11.91
N SER A 197 -23.46 -1.41 12.54
CA SER A 197 -23.25 -0.33 13.52
C SER A 197 -23.67 -0.80 14.91
N GLU A 198 -22.71 -0.76 15.81
CA GLU A 198 -22.85 -1.13 17.22
C GLU A 198 -22.73 0.08 18.15
N ALA A 199 -22.76 1.29 17.56
CA ALA A 199 -22.59 2.55 18.25
C ALA A 199 -23.86 3.39 18.23
N ASN A 200 -24.11 4.11 19.32
CA ASN A 200 -25.18 5.10 19.34
C ASN A 200 -24.75 6.35 18.54
N SER A 201 -25.62 6.91 17.72
CA SER A 201 -25.36 8.15 16.97
C SER A 201 -24.25 8.07 15.91
N ALA A 202 -23.88 6.86 15.46
CA ALA A 202 -23.01 6.73 14.30
C ALA A 202 -23.72 7.13 13.00
N ILE A 203 -22.95 7.71 12.10
CA ILE A 203 -23.36 8.05 10.74
C ILE A 203 -22.45 7.29 9.78
N ILE A 204 -23.02 6.43 8.96
CA ILE A 204 -22.26 5.67 7.96
C ILE A 204 -22.79 5.99 6.58
N GLU A 205 -21.91 6.39 5.67
CA GLU A 205 -22.27 6.74 4.30
C GLU A 205 -21.58 5.83 3.30
N ALA A 206 -22.37 5.04 2.56
CA ALA A 206 -21.90 4.17 1.49
C ALA A 206 -22.28 4.75 0.11
N TRP A 207 -21.28 5.29 -0.58
CA TRP A 207 -21.42 5.96 -1.87
C TRP A 207 -20.99 5.06 -3.03
N ASN A 208 -21.88 4.83 -3.99
CA ASN A 208 -21.63 3.98 -5.17
C ASN A 208 -21.13 2.58 -4.82
N SER A 209 -21.54 2.07 -3.65
CA SER A 209 -21.06 0.81 -3.08
C SER A 209 -22.14 -0.28 -3.16
N TYR A 210 -21.72 -1.54 -3.25
CA TYR A 210 -22.59 -2.70 -3.15
C TYR A 210 -22.42 -3.34 -1.78
N LEU A 211 -23.52 -3.51 -1.04
CA LEU A 211 -23.54 -4.20 0.24
C LEU A 211 -24.39 -5.47 0.10
N TYR A 212 -23.80 -6.61 0.44
CA TYR A 212 -24.40 -7.93 0.28
C TYR A 212 -24.16 -8.81 1.52
N GLY A 213 -25.24 -9.13 2.24
CA GLY A 213 -25.22 -10.09 3.34
C GLY A 213 -26.03 -11.33 3.01
N SER A 214 -25.43 -12.51 3.09
CA SER A 214 -26.11 -13.77 2.79
C SER A 214 -25.83 -14.80 3.86
N SER A 215 -26.88 -15.33 4.49
CA SER A 215 -26.77 -16.46 5.42
C SER A 215 -27.65 -17.62 4.97
N VAL A 216 -27.18 -18.85 5.22
CA VAL A 216 -27.90 -20.10 4.91
C VAL A 216 -28.92 -20.44 6.00
N ALA A 217 -28.51 -20.36 7.27
CA ALA A 217 -29.34 -20.74 8.41
C ALA A 217 -29.61 -19.59 9.39
N GLY A 218 -28.70 -18.63 9.51
CA GLY A 218 -28.96 -17.36 10.19
C GLY A 218 -29.62 -16.33 9.26
N SER A 219 -29.49 -15.05 9.59
CA SER A 219 -30.02 -13.97 8.75
C SER A 219 -28.94 -13.23 7.99
N GLY A 220 -29.21 -12.90 6.72
CA GLY A 220 -28.32 -12.09 5.89
C GLY A 220 -28.84 -10.66 5.76
N TYR A 221 -28.00 -9.68 6.14
CA TYR A 221 -28.28 -8.24 6.13
C TYR A 221 -27.19 -7.47 5.41
N ALA A 222 -27.58 -6.52 4.54
CA ALA A 222 -26.63 -5.58 3.95
C ALA A 222 -26.24 -4.47 4.94
N GLY A 223 -27.19 -3.98 5.75
CA GLY A 223 -26.92 -3.10 6.88
C GLY A 223 -27.58 -3.62 8.14
N TRP A 224 -26.84 -3.60 9.24
CA TRP A 224 -27.35 -3.98 10.55
C TRP A 224 -27.15 -2.81 11.53
N ARG A 225 -28.21 -2.51 12.27
CA ARG A 225 -28.23 -1.58 13.38
C ARG A 225 -28.71 -2.33 14.61
N ASP A 226 -28.08 -2.08 15.75
CA ASP A 226 -28.61 -2.51 17.04
C ASP A 226 -29.88 -1.69 17.36
N THR A 227 -30.96 -2.37 17.72
CA THR A 227 -32.31 -1.79 17.82
C THR A 227 -32.45 -0.72 18.90
N ASP A 228 -31.53 -0.70 19.86
CA ASP A 228 -31.52 0.29 20.95
C ASP A 228 -30.70 1.55 20.61
N LEU A 229 -30.10 1.62 19.40
CA LEU A 229 -29.17 2.68 19.00
C LEU A 229 -29.77 3.59 17.93
N VAL A 230 -29.47 4.89 18.03
CA VAL A 230 -29.86 5.88 17.02
C VAL A 230 -28.75 5.98 15.97
N THR A 231 -28.70 5.03 15.04
CA THR A 231 -27.72 5.04 13.94
C THR A 231 -28.39 5.38 12.61
N SER A 232 -27.69 6.17 11.80
CA SER A 232 -28.02 6.41 10.40
C SER A 232 -27.05 5.71 9.47
N ILE A 233 -27.55 4.82 8.62
CA ILE A 233 -26.80 4.21 7.51
C ILE A 233 -27.42 4.72 6.20
N TYR A 234 -26.61 5.39 5.37
CA TYR A 234 -27.03 5.94 4.08
C TYR A 234 -26.40 5.15 2.93
N ILE A 235 -27.22 4.72 1.97
CA ILE A 235 -26.75 4.13 0.70
C ILE A 235 -27.05 5.12 -0.42
N ILE A 236 -26.00 5.66 -1.03
CA ILE A 236 -26.10 6.77 -1.98
C ILE A 236 -25.52 6.33 -3.31
N GLY A 237 -26.36 6.19 -4.34
CA GLY A 237 -25.93 5.69 -5.65
C GLY A 237 -25.46 4.22 -5.65
N GLY A 238 -25.66 3.52 -4.54
CA GLY A 238 -25.27 2.12 -4.35
C GLY A 238 -26.45 1.15 -4.35
N ARG A 239 -26.20 -0.08 -3.88
CA ARG A 239 -27.21 -1.13 -3.74
C ARG A 239 -26.97 -1.92 -2.45
N ALA A 240 -28.05 -2.24 -1.74
CA ALA A 240 -28.04 -3.06 -0.54
C ALA A 240 -28.95 -4.30 -0.75
N VAL A 241 -28.44 -5.49 -0.46
CA VAL A 241 -29.14 -6.77 -0.61
C VAL A 241 -28.82 -7.68 0.57
N GLY A 242 -29.84 -8.16 1.27
CA GLY A 242 -29.71 -9.21 2.29
C GLY A 242 -30.51 -10.45 1.90
N SER A 243 -30.05 -11.64 2.26
CA SER A 243 -30.80 -12.89 2.03
C SER A 243 -32.10 -12.96 2.84
N SER A 244 -32.16 -12.30 4.00
CA SER A 244 -33.36 -12.20 4.84
C SER A 244 -34.06 -10.85 4.64
N ALA A 245 -33.33 -9.76 4.81
CA ALA A 245 -33.79 -8.39 4.60
C ALA A 245 -32.60 -7.50 4.26
N PRO A 246 -32.77 -6.42 3.46
CA PRO A 246 -31.67 -5.52 3.17
C PRO A 246 -31.12 -4.84 4.44
N PHE A 247 -32.00 -4.49 5.38
CA PHE A 247 -31.62 -3.87 6.66
C PHE A 247 -32.30 -4.57 7.84
N ASN A 248 -31.60 -4.63 8.97
CA ASN A 248 -32.22 -4.87 10.27
C ASN A 248 -32.73 -3.52 10.80
N GLU A 249 -34.04 -3.40 11.05
CA GLU A 249 -34.67 -2.16 11.50
C GLU A 249 -34.85 -2.09 13.01
#